data_AF-A0A7J8RNQ0-F1
#
_entry.id   AF-A0A7J8RNQ0-F1
#
_cell.length_a   1.000
_cell.length_b   1.000
_cell.length_c   1.000
_cell.angle_alpha   90.00
_cell.angle_beta   90.00
_cell.angle_gamma   90.00
#
_symmetry.space_group_name_H-M   'P 1'
#
loop_
_entity.id
_entity.type
_entity.pdbx_description
1 polymer ?
#
loop_
_entity_poly.entity_id
_entity_poly.type
_entity_poly.pdbx_seq_one_letter_code
_entity_poly.pdbx_strand_id
1 'polypeptide(L)'
;MAGNTAQATQQPVKHFNLVRCVAVCLLTLIVLVGLAVLITWLVIRPKRLVYTLENGSLQHFNLNNKHINATFDFVLMAYNPNTKTSVYYDSMESVVSYKDQTLAFDTIDPFHQPHRDTARVESKLVAQNLALSPSTYKDLRGEKSSGEIEVDVHYKSRVRFRV
;
A
#
# COMPACT_ATOMS: atom_id res chain seq x y z
N MET A 1 63.82 0.68 -71.86
CA MET A 1 62.35 0.76 -71.99
C MET A 1 61.75 -0.51 -71.39
N ALA A 2 60.74 -0.33 -70.53
CA ALA A 2 59.77 -1.34 -70.04
C ALA A 2 60.34 -2.50 -69.20
N GLY A 3 59.80 -2.91 -68.05
CA GLY A 3 58.67 -2.50 -67.20
C GLY A 3 58.87 -3.21 -65.84
N ASN A 4 58.57 -2.62 -64.69
CA ASN A 4 57.24 -2.59 -64.03
C ASN A 4 56.62 -4.00 -63.93
N THR A 5 56.17 -4.54 -62.79
CA THR A 5 55.80 -3.98 -61.48
C THR A 5 55.66 -5.16 -60.50
N ALA A 6 55.95 -4.93 -59.22
CA ALA A 6 55.72 -5.90 -58.15
C ALA A 6 54.23 -6.29 -58.04
N GLN A 7 53.93 -7.59 -57.93
CA GLN A 7 52.60 -8.08 -57.59
C GLN A 7 52.41 -7.98 -56.06
N ALA A 8 51.56 -7.04 -55.64
CA ALA A 8 51.08 -6.96 -54.27
C ALA A 8 50.02 -8.06 -54.01
N THR A 9 50.30 -8.96 -53.08
CA THR A 9 49.36 -9.98 -52.61
C THR A 9 48.33 -9.30 -51.70
N GLN A 10 47.10 -9.11 -52.19
CA GLN A 10 45.98 -8.65 -51.35
C GLN A 10 45.42 -9.84 -50.55
N GLN A 11 45.64 -9.82 -49.23
CA GLN A 11 44.96 -10.73 -48.30
C GLN A 11 43.51 -10.27 -48.05
N PRO A 12 42.53 -11.18 -48.02
CA PRO A 12 41.14 -10.81 -47.79
C PRO A 12 40.96 -10.36 -46.34
N VAL A 13 40.53 -9.12 -46.16
CA VAL A 13 40.38 -8.50 -44.85
C VAL A 13 39.21 -9.17 -44.12
N LYS A 14 39.52 -9.81 -42.99
CA LYS A 14 38.65 -10.68 -42.16
C LYS A 14 37.62 -9.87 -41.35
N HIS A 15 36.92 -8.91 -41.96
CA HIS A 15 36.03 -7.97 -41.26
C HIS A 15 34.70 -8.58 -40.77
N PHE A 16 34.24 -9.68 -41.37
CA PHE A 16 32.90 -10.21 -41.12
C PHE A 16 32.74 -10.93 -39.77
N ASN A 17 33.82 -11.50 -39.23
CA ASN A 17 33.79 -12.23 -37.96
C ASN A 17 33.87 -11.31 -36.72
N LEU A 18 34.53 -10.15 -36.83
CA LEU A 18 34.65 -9.22 -35.70
C LEU A 18 33.32 -8.54 -35.39
N VAL A 19 32.63 -8.02 -36.41
CA VAL A 19 31.31 -7.39 -36.26
C VAL A 19 30.28 -8.39 -35.73
N ARG A 20 30.30 -9.63 -36.24
CA ARG A 20 29.46 -10.71 -35.74
C ARG A 20 29.77 -11.07 -34.29
N CYS A 21 31.04 -11.13 -33.90
CA CYS A 21 31.44 -11.40 -32.52
C CYS A 21 30.96 -10.30 -31.58
N VAL A 22 31.17 -9.02 -31.95
CA VAL A 22 30.70 -7.86 -31.18
C VAL A 22 29.17 -7.86 -31.06
N ALA A 23 28.43 -8.14 -32.13
CA ALA A 23 26.97 -8.22 -32.09
C ALA A 23 26.47 -9.33 -31.14
N VAL A 24 27.11 -10.50 -31.14
CA VAL A 24 26.77 -11.60 -30.22
C VAL A 24 27.11 -11.23 -28.77
N CYS A 25 28.27 -10.60 -28.53
CA CYS A 25 28.64 -10.11 -27.20
C CYS A 25 27.65 -9.06 -26.66
N LEU A 26 27.21 -8.13 -27.51
CA LEU A 26 26.21 -7.12 -27.12
C LEU A 26 24.85 -7.76 -26.83
N LEU A 27 24.39 -8.68 -27.68
CA LEU A 27 23.11 -9.37 -27.50
C LEU A 27 23.12 -10.20 -26.21
N THR A 28 24.18 -10.96 -25.96
CA THR A 28 24.33 -11.74 -24.72
C THR A 28 24.35 -10.84 -23.49
N LEU A 29 25.03 -9.69 -23.53
CA LEU A 29 25.02 -8.71 -22.44
C LEU A 29 23.62 -8.15 -22.20
N ILE A 30 22.87 -7.79 -23.26
CA ILE A 30 21.49 -7.32 -23.15
C ILE A 30 20.60 -8.39 -22.49
N VAL A 31 20.74 -9.65 -22.89
CA VAL A 31 19.99 -10.77 -22.31
C VAL A 31 20.32 -10.95 -20.83
N LEU A 32 21.61 -10.88 -20.45
CA LEU A 32 22.04 -10.98 -19.04
C LEU A 32 21.49 -9.84 -18.19
N VAL A 33 21.53 -8.61 -18.68
CA VAL A 33 20.96 -7.45 -17.99
C VAL A 33 19.44 -7.60 -17.86
N GLY A 34 18.75 -8.01 -18.94
CA GLY A 34 17.31 -8.27 -18.91
C GLY A 34 16.93 -9.35 -17.89
N LEU A 35 17.72 -10.43 -17.81
CA LEU A 35 17.52 -11.49 -16.83
C LEU A 35 17.74 -10.98 -15.39
N ALA A 36 18.79 -10.20 -15.15
CA ALA A 36 19.06 -9.61 -13.83
C ALA A 36 17.93 -8.69 -13.38
N VAL A 37 17.40 -7.86 -14.28
CA VAL A 37 16.24 -7.00 -14.02
C VAL A 37 15.00 -7.84 -13.71
N LEU A 38 14.73 -8.89 -14.50
CA LEU A 38 13.57 -9.76 -14.32
C LEU A 38 13.62 -10.51 -12.98
N ILE A 39 14.77 -11.06 -12.61
CA ILE A 39 14.99 -11.72 -11.32
C ILE A 39 14.79 -10.71 -10.17
N THR A 40 15.40 -9.53 -10.28
CA THR A 40 15.28 -8.49 -9.25
C THR A 40 13.82 -8.06 -9.06
N TRP A 41 13.10 -7.85 -10.15
CA TRP A 41 11.68 -7.51 -10.14
C TRP A 41 10.83 -8.61 -9.50
N LEU A 42 11.08 -9.87 -9.82
CA LEU A 42 10.33 -11.00 -9.27
C LEU A 42 10.55 -11.17 -7.76
N VAL A 43 11.76 -10.90 -7.27
CA VAL A 43 12.12 -11.03 -5.84
C VAL A 43 11.61 -9.86 -5.00
N ILE A 44 11.65 -8.63 -5.52
CA ILE A 44 11.26 -7.42 -4.76
C ILE A 44 9.74 -7.24 -4.72
N ARG A 45 8.99 -7.92 -5.60
CA ARG A 45 7.53 -7.75 -5.77
C ARG A 45 6.81 -7.51 -4.43
N PRO A 46 6.36 -6.27 -4.16
CA PRO A 46 5.76 -5.93 -2.87
C PRO A 46 4.52 -6.78 -2.63
N LYS A 47 4.49 -7.44 -1.48
CA LYS A 47 3.31 -8.12 -0.97
C LYS A 47 2.37 -7.09 -0.37
N ARG A 48 1.06 -7.33 -0.53
CA ARG A 48 0.02 -6.47 0.04
C ARG A 48 0.06 -6.56 1.56
N LEU A 49 -0.12 -5.43 2.23
CA LEU A 49 -0.31 -5.38 3.69
C LEU A 49 -1.65 -6.01 4.05
N VAL A 50 -1.67 -6.74 5.16
CA VAL A 50 -2.87 -7.43 5.64
C VAL A 50 -3.38 -6.66 6.84
N TYR A 51 -4.65 -6.25 6.80
CA TYR A 51 -5.30 -5.54 7.89
C TYR A 51 -6.42 -6.42 8.44
N THR A 52 -6.54 -6.47 9.76
CA THR A 52 -7.57 -7.25 10.44
C THR A 52 -8.07 -6.45 11.63
N LEU A 53 -9.38 -6.28 11.71
CA LEU A 53 -10.01 -5.69 12.89
C LEU A 53 -10.05 -6.76 13.97
N GLU A 54 -9.23 -6.61 15.01
CA GLU A 54 -9.16 -7.58 16.11
C GLU A 54 -10.28 -7.37 17.12
N ASN A 55 -10.61 -6.10 17.39
CA ASN A 55 -11.64 -5.76 18.36
C ASN A 55 -12.36 -4.47 17.97
N GLY A 56 -13.64 -4.39 18.34
CA GLY A 56 -14.46 -3.20 18.21
C GLY A 56 -15.44 -3.13 19.37
N SER A 57 -15.52 -1.97 20.02
CA SER A 57 -16.46 -1.74 21.12
C SER A 57 -17.15 -0.39 20.99
N LEU A 58 -18.43 -0.37 21.37
CA LEU A 58 -19.25 0.83 21.44
C LEU A 58 -19.60 1.11 22.90
N GLN A 59 -19.14 2.24 23.40
CA GLN A 59 -19.35 2.68 24.78
C GLN A 59 -20.10 4.00 24.83
N HIS A 60 -20.72 4.29 25.98
CA HIS A 60 -21.40 5.56 26.26
C HIS A 60 -22.45 5.97 25.21
N PHE A 61 -23.05 5.00 24.51
CA PHE A 61 -24.02 5.27 23.44
C PHE A 61 -25.35 5.81 23.96
N ASN A 62 -25.60 7.09 23.71
CA ASN A 62 -26.82 7.79 24.08
C ASN A 62 -27.36 8.59 22.89
N LEU A 63 -28.67 8.47 22.65
CA LEU A 63 -29.40 9.22 21.65
C LEU A 63 -30.42 10.09 22.37
N ASN A 64 -30.29 11.41 22.27
CA ASN A 64 -31.22 12.36 22.88
C ASN A 64 -31.43 13.57 21.98
N ASN A 65 -32.68 14.02 21.78
CA ASN A 65 -33.01 15.23 21.02
C ASN A 65 -32.29 15.36 19.67
N LYS A 66 -32.23 14.30 18.86
CA LYS A 66 -31.48 14.26 17.57
C LYS A 66 -29.96 14.41 17.70
N HIS A 67 -29.41 14.23 18.89
CA HIS A 67 -27.98 14.23 19.14
C HIS A 67 -27.52 12.84 19.58
N ILE A 68 -26.29 12.50 19.22
CA ILE A 68 -25.61 11.28 19.67
C ILE A 68 -24.42 11.64 20.56
N ASN A 69 -24.28 10.86 21.64
CA ASN A 69 -23.03 10.71 22.36
C ASN A 69 -22.62 9.24 22.24
N ALA A 70 -21.38 8.97 21.84
CA ALA A 70 -20.86 7.63 21.70
C ALA A 70 -19.33 7.64 21.72
N THR A 71 -18.74 6.55 22.15
CA THR A 71 -17.30 6.29 22.05
C THR A 71 -17.12 4.98 21.30
N PHE A 72 -16.38 5.03 20.20
CA PHE A 72 -16.05 3.88 19.39
C PHE A 72 -14.57 3.57 19.60
N ASP A 73 -14.29 2.40 20.16
CA ASP A 73 -12.92 1.91 20.36
C ASP A 73 -12.66 0.75 19.41
N PHE A 74 -11.62 0.87 18.58
CA PHE A 74 -11.23 -0.19 17.64
C PHE A 74 -9.76 -0.54 17.78
N VAL A 75 -9.45 -1.82 17.59
CA VAL A 75 -8.09 -2.34 17.53
C VAL A 75 -7.88 -2.93 16.15
N LEU A 76 -7.06 -2.27 15.34
CA LEU A 76 -6.67 -2.72 14.01
C LEU A 76 -5.28 -3.35 14.06
N MET A 77 -5.17 -4.59 13.64
CA MET A 77 -3.90 -5.27 13.42
C MET A 77 -3.47 -5.08 11.97
N ALA A 78 -2.31 -4.47 11.76
CA ALA A 78 -1.65 -4.30 10.48
C ALA A 78 -0.45 -5.24 10.40
N TYR A 79 -0.43 -6.16 9.45
CA TYR A 79 0.68 -7.09 9.21
C TYR A 79 1.39 -6.76 7.88
N ASN A 80 2.72 -6.65 7.96
CA ASN A 80 3.58 -6.43 6.81
C ASN A 80 4.27 -7.74 6.38
N PRO A 81 3.74 -8.48 5.38
CA PRO A 81 4.36 -9.72 4.92
C PRO A 81 5.63 -9.51 4.07
N ASN A 82 6.01 -8.26 3.78
CA ASN A 82 7.22 -7.96 3.01
C ASN A 82 8.46 -8.32 3.80
N THR A 83 9.42 -8.95 3.14
CA THR A 83 10.69 -9.38 3.76
C THR A 83 11.81 -8.35 3.58
N LYS A 84 11.70 -7.47 2.59
CA LYS A 84 12.70 -6.45 2.27
C LYS A 84 12.20 -5.02 2.46
N THR A 85 10.89 -4.83 2.55
CA THR A 85 10.28 -3.50 2.53
C THR A 85 9.67 -3.17 3.88
N SER A 86 10.13 -2.09 4.49
CA SER A 86 9.52 -1.44 5.64
C SER A 86 8.46 -0.43 5.20
N VAL A 87 7.48 -0.17 6.07
CA VAL A 87 6.38 0.76 5.81
C VAL A 87 6.40 1.86 6.85
N TYR A 88 6.40 3.11 6.39
CA TYR A 88 6.21 4.28 7.22
C TYR A 88 4.79 4.80 7.02
N TYR A 89 4.03 4.88 8.10
CA TYR A 89 2.71 5.49 8.13
C TYR A 89 2.90 6.94 8.53
N ASP A 90 2.89 7.86 7.57
CA ASP A 90 3.15 9.28 7.82
C ASP A 90 1.92 9.99 8.40
N SER A 91 0.73 9.52 8.05
CA SER A 91 -0.53 9.95 8.63
C SER A 91 -1.53 8.82 8.52
N MET A 92 -2.36 8.65 9.54
CA MET A 92 -3.44 7.68 9.53
C MET A 92 -4.67 8.30 10.21
N GLU A 93 -5.79 8.30 9.50
CA GLU A 93 -7.06 8.82 9.97
C GLU A 93 -8.03 7.65 10.09
N SER A 94 -8.80 7.64 11.17
CA SER A 94 -9.92 6.73 11.38
C SER A 94 -11.22 7.55 11.35
N VAL A 95 -12.24 7.02 10.69
CA VAL A 95 -13.53 7.67 10.54
C VAL A 95 -14.62 6.64 10.75
N VAL A 96 -15.54 6.93 11.66
CA VAL A 96 -16.77 6.15 11.83
C VAL A 96 -17.90 6.89 11.16
N SER A 97 -18.60 6.22 10.26
CA SER A 97 -19.78 6.73 9.58
C SER A 97 -20.96 5.78 9.78
N TYR A 98 -22.15 6.36 9.82
CA TYR A 98 -23.40 5.62 9.73
C TYR A 98 -24.08 6.04 8.43
N LYS A 99 -24.16 5.12 7.47
CA LYS A 99 -24.55 5.43 6.09
C LYS A 99 -23.64 6.56 5.57
N ASP A 100 -24.21 7.63 5.05
CA ASP A 100 -23.46 8.77 4.52
C ASP A 100 -23.10 9.84 5.57
N GLN A 101 -23.39 9.60 6.86
CA GLN A 101 -23.15 10.58 7.92
C GLN A 101 -21.96 10.17 8.81
N THR A 102 -20.91 10.98 8.82
CA THR A 102 -19.79 10.83 9.76
C THR A 102 -20.26 11.05 11.20
N LEU A 103 -19.97 10.08 12.07
CA LEU A 103 -20.27 10.12 13.50
C LEU A 103 -19.08 10.59 14.33
N ALA A 104 -17.89 10.12 13.99
CA ALA A 104 -16.66 10.49 14.71
C ALA A 104 -15.45 10.30 13.79
N PHE A 105 -14.37 11.02 14.08
CA PHE A 105 -13.09 10.86 13.41
C PHE A 105 -11.97 11.02 14.43
N ASP A 106 -10.82 10.42 14.14
CA ASP A 106 -9.62 10.53 14.95
C ASP A 106 -8.37 10.39 14.07
N THR A 107 -7.27 10.99 14.51
CA THR A 107 -5.97 10.91 13.83
C THR A 107 -5.00 10.12 14.68
N ILE A 108 -4.42 9.09 14.08
CA ILE A 108 -3.45 8.19 14.69
C ILE A 108 -2.05 8.72 14.39
N ASP A 109 -1.19 8.67 15.41
CA ASP A 109 0.19 9.13 15.30
C ASP A 109 0.98 8.34 14.24
N PRO A 110 1.92 9.00 13.55
CA PRO A 110 2.78 8.33 12.58
C PRO A 110 3.59 7.21 13.23
N PHE A 111 3.68 6.06 12.55
CA PHE A 111 4.45 4.92 13.05
C PHE A 111 5.22 4.23 11.93
N HIS A 112 6.26 3.50 12.34
CA HIS A 112 7.10 2.72 11.45
C HIS A 112 6.87 1.24 11.70
N GLN A 113 6.57 0.52 10.62
CA GLN A 113 6.40 -0.92 10.60
C GLN A 113 7.56 -1.57 9.84
N PRO A 114 8.48 -2.26 10.55
CA PRO A 114 9.55 -3.03 9.93
C PRO A 114 9.05 -4.13 8.98
N HIS A 115 9.98 -4.77 8.27
CA HIS A 115 9.66 -5.94 7.46
C HIS A 115 9.21 -7.12 8.34
N ARG A 116 8.24 -7.91 7.89
CA ARG A 116 7.69 -9.07 8.64
C ARG A 116 7.16 -8.75 10.04
N ASP A 117 6.73 -7.50 10.25
CA ASP A 117 6.27 -7.03 11.53
C ASP A 117 4.73 -6.93 11.59
N THR A 118 4.19 -6.98 12.82
CA THR A 118 2.77 -6.79 13.10
C THR A 118 2.60 -5.60 14.03
N ALA A 119 1.94 -4.55 13.55
CA ALA A 119 1.60 -3.38 14.34
C ALA A 119 0.14 -3.45 14.80
N ARG A 120 -0.10 -3.09 16.07
CA ARG A 120 -1.45 -2.88 16.62
C ARG A 120 -1.71 -1.39 16.69
N VAL A 121 -2.81 -0.98 16.08
CA VAL A 121 -3.26 0.41 16.01
C VAL A 121 -4.58 0.51 16.76
N GLU A 122 -4.52 1.17 17.90
CA GLU A 122 -5.70 1.48 18.70
C GLU A 122 -6.25 2.84 18.26
N SER A 123 -7.56 2.92 18.06
CA SER A 123 -8.24 4.17 17.75
C SER A 123 -9.45 4.35 18.64
N LYS A 124 -9.63 5.59 19.14
CA LYS A 124 -10.71 5.95 20.04
C LYS A 124 -11.42 7.17 19.49
N LEU A 125 -12.55 6.93 18.82
CA LEU A 125 -13.32 7.96 18.17
C LEU A 125 -14.49 8.37 19.07
N VAL A 126 -14.59 9.66 19.38
CA VAL A 126 -15.62 10.18 20.28
C VAL A 126 -16.61 11.04 19.50
N ALA A 127 -17.87 10.62 19.46
CA ALA A 127 -18.98 11.46 19.08
C ALA A 127 -19.52 12.14 20.33
N GLN A 128 -19.37 13.46 20.45
CA GLN A 128 -19.88 14.22 21.59
C GLN A 128 -20.90 15.24 21.11
N ASN A 129 -22.13 15.09 21.59
CA ASN A 129 -23.27 15.94 21.24
C ASN A 129 -23.35 16.22 19.72
N LEU A 130 -23.14 15.19 18.90
CA LEU A 130 -23.17 15.34 17.45
C LEU A 130 -24.62 15.40 16.98
N ALA A 131 -24.98 16.45 16.23
CA ALA A 131 -26.28 16.57 15.61
C ALA A 131 -26.45 15.55 14.46
N LEU A 132 -27.51 14.75 14.54
CA LEU A 132 -27.86 13.77 13.53
C LEU A 132 -28.92 14.31 12.58
N SER A 133 -28.88 13.84 11.33
CA SER A 133 -29.99 14.08 10.42
C SER A 133 -31.28 13.42 10.95
N PRO A 134 -32.48 13.93 10.59
CA PRO A 134 -33.74 13.34 11.06
C PRO A 134 -33.91 11.86 10.68
N SER A 135 -33.43 11.46 9.50
CA SER A 135 -33.45 10.06 9.05
C SER A 135 -32.46 9.22 9.85
N THR A 136 -31.20 9.65 9.94
CA THR A 136 -30.16 8.95 10.71
C THR A 136 -30.58 8.73 12.17
N TYR A 137 -31.15 9.75 12.82
CA TYR A 137 -31.62 9.62 14.19
C TYR A 137 -32.75 8.60 14.33
N LYS A 138 -33.70 8.59 13.39
CA LYS A 138 -34.83 7.64 13.40
C LYS A 138 -34.32 6.21 13.22
N ASP A 139 -33.40 6.00 12.28
CA ASP A 139 -32.87 4.69 11.94
C ASP A 139 -32.01 4.14 13.08
N LEU A 140 -31.05 4.92 13.58
CA LEU A 140 -30.23 4.55 14.75
C LEU A 140 -31.09 4.27 16.00
N ARG A 141 -32.19 5.00 16.20
CA ARG A 141 -33.11 4.74 17.30
C ARG A 141 -33.85 3.40 17.12
N GLY A 142 -34.19 3.04 15.88
CA GLY A 142 -34.76 1.73 15.53
C GLY A 142 -33.77 0.60 15.77
N GLU A 143 -32.55 0.73 15.24
CA GLU A 143 -31.46 -0.24 15.40
C GLU A 143 -31.05 -0.44 16.88
N LYS A 144 -30.98 0.64 17.65
CA LYS A 144 -30.79 0.55 19.11
C LYS A 144 -31.85 -0.34 19.77
N SER A 145 -33.09 -0.28 19.30
CA SER A 145 -34.18 -1.09 19.87
C SER A 145 -34.14 -2.56 19.46
N SER A 146 -33.51 -2.89 18.32
CA SER A 146 -33.22 -4.28 17.93
C SER A 146 -31.95 -4.84 18.60
N GLY A 147 -31.13 -3.98 19.21
CA GLY A 147 -29.93 -4.39 19.94
C GLY A 147 -28.67 -4.52 19.08
N GLU A 148 -28.76 -4.21 17.80
CA GLU A 148 -27.66 -4.24 16.84
C GLU A 148 -27.59 -2.90 16.11
N ILE A 149 -26.39 -2.35 15.96
CA ILE A 149 -26.14 -1.11 15.23
C ILE A 149 -25.01 -1.38 14.25
N GLU A 150 -25.27 -1.15 12.97
CA GLU A 150 -24.26 -1.30 11.92
C GLU A 150 -23.59 0.07 11.67
N VAL A 151 -22.25 0.11 11.75
CA VAL A 151 -21.48 1.31 11.45
C VAL A 151 -20.31 0.95 10.54
N ASP A 152 -19.97 1.87 9.66
CA ASP A 152 -18.82 1.75 8.78
C ASP A 152 -17.60 2.41 9.42
N VAL A 153 -16.48 1.69 9.45
CA VAL A 153 -15.20 2.18 9.96
C VAL A 153 -14.20 2.25 8.82
N HIS A 154 -13.76 3.46 8.52
CA HIS A 154 -12.82 3.75 7.45
C HIS A 154 -11.47 4.15 8.03
N TYR A 155 -10.41 3.49 7.55
CA TYR A 155 -9.04 3.89 7.82
C TYR A 155 -8.39 4.42 6.56
N LYS A 156 -7.87 5.64 6.61
CA LYS A 156 -7.18 6.29 5.51
C LYS A 156 -5.75 6.59 5.94
N SER A 157 -4.78 6.03 5.24
CA SER A 157 -3.36 6.22 5.57
C SER A 157 -2.55 6.71 4.39
N ARG A 158 -1.56 7.56 4.69
CA ARG A 158 -0.47 7.91 3.77
C ARG A 158 0.74 7.05 4.13
N VAL A 159 1.11 6.15 3.24
CA VAL A 159 2.21 5.20 3.45
C VAL A 159 3.39 5.46 2.52
N ARG A 160 4.61 5.29 3.04
CA ARG A 160 5.85 5.26 2.26
C ARG A 160 6.54 3.91 2.44
N PHE A 161 6.89 3.30 1.32
CA PHE A 161 7.65 2.04 1.29
C PHE A 161 9.14 2.34 1.21
N ARG A 162 9.95 1.67 2.05
CA ARG A 162 11.41 1.75 2.00
C ARG A 162 12.01 0.34 1.91
N VAL A 163 12.75 0.10 0.83
CA VAL A 163 13.46 -1.15 0.50
C VAL A 163 14.88 -1.12 1.07
#